data_AF-A0A0R3PDB8-F1
#
_entry.id   AF-A0A0R3PDB8-F1
#
_cell.length_a   1.000
_cell.length_b   1.000
_cell.length_c   1.000
_cell.angle_alpha   90.00
_cell.angle_beta   90.00
_cell.angle_gamma   90.00
#
_symmetry.space_group_name_H-M   'P 1'
#
loop_
_entity.id
_entity.type
_entity.pdbx_description
1 polymer ?
#
loop_
_entity_poly.entity_id
_entity_poly.type
_entity_poly.pdbx_seq_one_letter_code
_entity_poly.pdbx_strand_id
1 'polypeptide(L)'
;MPGVENFVNSANGNIPHPEKIFGEENAVLRDWNPKALVRALYEVSYEPRVETKRNRFVYMEGHVEVPSEETSTVAELERHWKQLYMRTKEGRLQIFASHCADEAPAEEIVLSGVDVDANRDERTLTIHGGRDHIKLTLRVQSNVFDKWRHSLLSHSASSQIDAYVKPIPKTFQHLTERVVVLELGSCSIRGGVLTTEPSLPQSFFPAIAVRTDDGRIIVGEDAYAPEIRHNGEFVRPIQAYDPSVERYIMDHEVVKACVQKVIKDLNIKPSAYKVLLSIPQNIPIALIGELLTLVLKEYCGFQGAAITRQPSLILYAYDVTTGVVVDIGDRLNIVPVIDGYVVGSAICSIPYGATQVREALRTTLCSNNKGLYSFQSPIEKLILRYVLEQTSYVPDDYAQEEKSSKEVYVSLDKFDPLPGMLTKFSIDSSRFLCTEGLFRPKKWGLDTKGLHQLVHEAVQMSPIDSRRTLYRNIYLAGGASLLPGLAEKLEQELAAIVPNTIHTQVHISPWRYNAAYLGAQIVASAATFSDSCVSVENLPKFLSNLQSSSF
;
A
#
# COMPACT_ATOMS: atom_id res chain seq x y z
N MET A 1 31.21 -8.76 -40.01
CA MET A 1 30.33 -8.67 -41.19
C MET A 1 28.88 -8.86 -40.72
N PRO A 2 27.89 -8.08 -41.20
CA PRO A 2 27.80 -6.63 -41.38
C PRO A 2 26.89 -5.96 -40.31
N GLY A 3 27.18 -4.69 -39.98
CA GLY A 3 26.21 -3.61 -39.70
C GLY A 3 25.34 -3.63 -38.43
N VAL A 4 25.82 -2.98 -37.36
CA VAL A 4 25.09 -2.59 -36.12
C VAL A 4 24.04 -1.47 -36.36
N GLU A 5 23.82 -1.03 -37.60
CA GLU A 5 22.90 0.08 -37.92
C GLU A 5 21.47 -0.36 -38.30
N ASN A 6 21.20 -1.66 -38.48
CA ASN A 6 19.91 -2.13 -39.00
C ASN A 6 18.89 -2.59 -37.95
N PHE A 7 19.22 -2.62 -36.66
CA PHE A 7 18.25 -2.91 -35.58
C PHE A 7 17.73 -1.68 -34.85
N VAL A 8 18.34 -0.51 -35.05
CA VAL A 8 17.87 0.76 -34.49
C VAL A 8 16.75 1.37 -35.36
N ASN A 9 16.70 1.04 -36.66
CA ASN A 9 15.73 1.64 -37.58
C ASN A 9 14.42 0.85 -37.78
N SER A 10 14.28 -0.36 -37.22
CA SER A 10 13.00 -1.11 -37.26
C SER A 10 12.12 -0.89 -36.02
N ALA A 11 12.57 -0.10 -35.05
CA ALA A 11 11.80 0.34 -33.87
C ALA A 11 11.16 1.73 -34.04
N ASN A 12 11.24 2.32 -35.24
CA ASN A 12 10.55 3.57 -35.61
C ASN A 12 9.22 3.31 -36.33
N GLY A 13 8.55 2.20 -36.03
CA GLY A 13 7.13 2.08 -36.32
C GLY A 13 6.40 3.00 -35.34
N ASN A 14 5.95 4.17 -35.82
CA ASN A 14 5.10 5.16 -35.13
C ASN A 14 4.72 4.72 -33.72
N ILE A 15 5.54 5.07 -32.72
CA ILE A 15 5.12 5.02 -31.33
C ILE A 15 3.88 5.93 -31.28
N PRO A 16 2.67 5.42 -31.03
CA PRO A 16 1.52 6.29 -30.91
C PRO A 16 1.83 7.22 -29.75
N HIS A 17 1.64 8.53 -29.98
CA HIS A 17 1.81 9.54 -28.96
C HIS A 17 1.14 9.09 -27.64
N PRO A 18 1.74 9.40 -26.47
CA PRO A 18 1.13 9.11 -25.18
C PRO A 18 -0.33 9.55 -25.22
N GLU A 19 -1.22 8.75 -24.63
CA GLU A 19 -2.66 9.04 -24.58
C GLU A 19 -2.85 10.53 -24.23
N LYS A 20 -3.20 11.33 -25.24
CA LYS A 20 -3.48 12.75 -25.02
C LYS A 20 -4.56 12.78 -23.97
N ILE A 21 -4.29 13.41 -22.82
CA ILE A 21 -5.29 13.55 -21.76
C ILE A 21 -6.31 14.58 -22.22
N PHE A 22 -7.17 14.18 -23.17
CA PHE A 22 -8.27 14.98 -23.65
C PHE A 22 -9.43 14.90 -22.65
N GLY A 23 -9.85 16.07 -22.22
CA GLY A 23 -11.21 16.37 -21.81
C GLY A 23 -11.39 17.85 -22.11
N GLU A 24 -12.42 18.23 -22.86
CA GLU A 24 -12.77 19.65 -22.98
C GLU A 24 -12.95 20.19 -21.55
N GLU A 25 -12.10 21.13 -21.19
CA GLU A 25 -12.14 21.71 -19.88
C GLU A 25 -13.36 22.62 -19.78
N ASN A 26 -14.13 22.47 -18.70
CA ASN A 26 -15.24 23.37 -18.43
C ASN A 26 -14.73 24.83 -18.44
N ALA A 27 -15.40 25.70 -19.19
CA ALA A 27 -14.98 27.08 -19.39
C ALA A 27 -14.76 27.85 -18.07
N VAL A 28 -15.50 27.51 -17.01
CA VAL A 28 -15.35 28.14 -15.69
C VAL A 28 -14.10 27.66 -14.95
N LEU A 29 -13.70 26.41 -15.14
CA LEU A 29 -12.50 25.83 -14.52
C LEU A 29 -11.22 26.19 -15.28
N ARG A 30 -11.36 26.61 -16.54
CA ARG A 30 -10.24 26.99 -17.41
C ARG A 30 -9.29 27.99 -16.76
N ASP A 31 -9.80 29.00 -16.07
CA ASP A 31 -8.96 30.05 -15.47
C ASP A 31 -8.71 29.84 -13.96
N TRP A 32 -9.29 28.80 -13.37
CA TRP A 32 -9.09 28.50 -11.96
C TRP A 32 -7.70 27.86 -11.75
N ASN A 33 -6.98 28.37 -10.75
CA ASN A 33 -5.69 27.85 -10.34
C ASN A 33 -5.86 26.90 -9.14
N PRO A 34 -5.80 25.56 -9.35
CA PRO A 34 -6.10 24.61 -8.29
C PRO A 34 -4.93 24.36 -7.34
N LYS A 35 -3.87 25.19 -7.32
CA LYS A 35 -2.69 24.95 -6.47
C LYS A 35 -3.04 24.73 -5.00
N ALA A 36 -3.99 25.47 -4.45
CA ALA A 36 -4.46 25.27 -3.07
C ALA A 36 -5.06 23.86 -2.87
N LEU A 37 -5.84 23.36 -3.85
CA LEU A 37 -6.38 22.01 -3.83
C LEU A 37 -5.28 20.95 -3.98
N VAL A 38 -4.34 21.16 -4.90
CA VAL A 38 -3.20 20.24 -5.10
C VAL A 38 -2.38 20.14 -3.82
N ARG A 39 -2.06 21.26 -3.16
CA ARG A 39 -1.32 21.25 -1.89
C ARG A 39 -2.03 20.46 -0.80
N ALA A 40 -3.35 20.60 -0.68
CA ALA A 40 -4.12 19.81 0.27
C ALA A 40 -4.11 18.30 -0.06
N LEU A 41 -4.17 17.92 -1.34
CA LEU A 41 -4.14 16.51 -1.78
C LEU A 41 -2.75 15.85 -1.68
N TYR A 42 -1.70 16.66 -1.57
CA TYR A 42 -0.31 16.23 -1.48
C TYR A 42 0.36 16.79 -0.21
N GLU A 43 -0.42 17.02 0.84
CA GLU A 43 0.08 17.46 2.14
C GLU A 43 0.82 16.31 2.84
N VAL A 44 1.96 16.64 3.46
CA VAL A 44 2.70 15.73 4.33
C VAL A 44 2.29 16.01 5.77
N SER A 45 1.35 15.23 6.30
CA SER A 45 0.91 15.32 7.69
C SER A 45 1.62 14.28 8.56
N TYR A 46 2.13 14.72 9.71
CA TYR A 46 2.64 13.86 10.79
C TYR A 46 1.58 13.56 11.86
N GLU A 47 0.31 13.82 11.56
CA GLU A 47 -0.79 13.32 12.37
C GLU A 47 -1.14 11.89 11.92
N PRO A 48 -1.05 10.88 12.80
CA PRO A 48 -1.41 9.52 12.43
C PRO A 48 -2.89 9.48 12.08
N ARG A 49 -3.22 8.85 10.96
CA ARG A 49 -4.63 8.66 10.58
C ARG A 49 -5.36 7.83 11.63
N VAL A 50 -6.59 8.24 11.91
CA VAL A 50 -7.51 7.48 12.76
C VAL A 50 -7.98 6.30 11.95
N GLU A 51 -7.52 5.10 12.31
CA GLU A 51 -7.93 3.88 11.65
C GLU A 51 -9.29 3.41 12.18
N THR A 52 -10.16 2.97 11.26
CA THR A 52 -11.45 2.36 11.61
C THR A 52 -11.25 0.99 12.25
N LYS A 53 -10.18 0.29 11.86
CA LYS A 53 -9.83 -1.03 12.38
C LYS A 53 -9.30 -0.83 13.79
N ARG A 54 -10.23 -0.71 14.73
CA ARG A 54 -9.92 -0.76 16.16
C ARG A 54 -9.30 -2.13 16.41
N ASN A 55 -8.19 -2.18 17.15
CA ASN A 55 -7.64 -3.41 17.72
C ASN A 55 -8.72 -4.04 18.62
N ARG A 56 -9.63 -4.79 18.02
CA ARG A 56 -10.71 -5.48 18.70
C ARG A 56 -10.14 -6.80 19.19
N PHE A 57 -9.35 -6.71 20.26
CA PHE A 57 -9.16 -7.84 21.14
C PHE A 57 -10.54 -8.40 21.47
N VAL A 58 -10.78 -9.64 21.08
CA VAL A 58 -11.98 -10.34 21.50
C VAL A 58 -11.67 -10.89 22.88
N TYR A 59 -12.07 -10.15 23.90
CA TYR A 59 -11.88 -10.55 25.29
C TYR A 59 -12.70 -11.81 25.59
N MET A 60 -12.06 -12.76 26.25
CA MET A 60 -12.69 -13.98 26.71
C MET A 60 -12.13 -14.30 28.09
N GLU A 61 -13.00 -14.75 28.98
CA GLU A 61 -12.59 -15.28 30.28
C GLU A 61 -13.45 -16.48 30.65
N GLY A 62 -12.92 -17.30 31.54
CA GLY A 62 -13.63 -18.45 32.06
C GLY A 62 -12.71 -19.61 32.40
N HIS A 63 -13.35 -20.71 32.79
CA HIS A 63 -12.66 -21.93 33.16
C HIS A 63 -12.21 -22.70 31.92
N VAL A 64 -10.92 -23.03 31.88
CA VAL A 64 -10.29 -23.89 30.87
C VAL A 64 -9.45 -24.94 31.57
N GLU A 65 -9.25 -26.07 30.90
CA GLU A 65 -8.50 -27.18 31.45
C GLU A 65 -7.10 -27.24 30.84
N VAL A 66 -6.08 -27.44 31.67
CA VAL A 66 -4.69 -27.63 31.25
C VAL A 66 -4.16 -29.00 31.71
N PRO A 67 -3.21 -29.61 30.98
CA PRO A 67 -2.58 -30.84 31.42
C PRO A 67 -1.86 -30.65 32.76
N SER A 68 -1.96 -31.63 33.65
CA SER A 68 -1.34 -31.59 34.98
C SER A 68 0.15 -31.94 34.97
N GLU A 69 0.64 -32.57 33.89
CA GLU A 69 2.05 -32.98 33.70
C GLU A 69 2.49 -32.79 32.23
N GLU A 70 3.73 -32.34 32.01
CA GLU A 70 4.31 -32.01 30.69
C GLU A 70 4.88 -33.22 29.91
N THR A 71 4.78 -34.45 30.42
CA THR A 71 5.49 -35.59 29.79
C THR A 71 4.84 -36.06 28.48
N SER A 72 5.65 -36.09 27.43
CA SER A 72 5.31 -36.36 26.02
C SER A 72 4.92 -37.81 25.68
N THR A 73 4.79 -38.70 26.66
CA THR A 73 4.71 -40.16 26.45
C THR A 73 3.32 -40.76 26.62
N VAL A 74 2.31 -39.98 27.02
CA VAL A 74 0.93 -40.44 27.25
C VAL A 74 0.00 -39.82 26.21
N ALA A 75 -0.91 -40.63 25.64
CA ALA A 75 -1.93 -40.17 24.69
C ALA A 75 -2.77 -39.04 25.31
N GLU A 76 -3.14 -38.03 24.52
CA GLU A 76 -3.78 -36.79 25.02
C GLU A 76 -5.11 -37.02 25.76
N LEU A 77 -5.78 -38.14 25.49
CA LEU A 77 -7.02 -38.58 26.15
C LEU A 77 -6.83 -39.10 27.59
N GLU A 78 -5.63 -39.54 27.97
CA GLU A 78 -5.31 -40.15 29.28
C GLU A 78 -4.63 -39.16 30.26
N ARG A 79 -4.43 -37.90 29.84
CA ARG A 79 -3.83 -36.86 30.69
C ARG A 79 -4.79 -36.46 31.82
N HIS A 80 -4.24 -36.22 33.01
CA HIS A 80 -4.99 -35.57 34.09
C HIS A 80 -5.13 -34.08 33.77
N TRP A 81 -6.35 -33.56 33.82
CA TRP A 81 -6.65 -32.17 33.47
C TRP A 81 -6.96 -31.36 34.73
N LYS A 82 -6.25 -30.25 34.91
CA LYS A 82 -6.50 -29.27 35.97
C LYS A 82 -7.32 -28.12 35.40
N GLN A 83 -8.41 -27.76 36.06
CA GLN A 83 -9.20 -26.59 35.70
C GLN A 83 -8.55 -25.33 36.27
N LEU A 84 -8.37 -24.31 35.42
CA LEU A 84 -7.87 -22.99 35.77
C LEU A 84 -8.83 -21.92 35.24
N TYR A 85 -8.87 -20.77 35.91
CA TYR A 85 -9.54 -19.59 35.38
C TYR A 85 -8.53 -18.78 34.56
N MET A 86 -8.88 -18.47 33.31
CA MET A 86 -8.02 -17.68 32.42
C MET A 86 -8.79 -16.51 31.83
N ARG A 87 -8.07 -15.45 31.46
CA ARG A 87 -8.60 -14.28 30.75
C ARG A 87 -7.64 -13.88 29.64
N THR A 88 -8.15 -13.66 28.44
CA THR A 88 -7.41 -12.95 27.40
C THR A 88 -7.61 -11.45 27.60
N LYS A 89 -6.51 -10.69 27.64
CA LYS A 89 -6.56 -9.23 27.78
C LYS A 89 -5.34 -8.59 27.12
N GLU A 90 -5.55 -7.64 26.21
CA GLU A 90 -4.50 -6.76 25.67
C GLU A 90 -3.24 -7.50 25.19
N GLY A 91 -3.42 -8.50 24.31
CA GLY A 91 -2.33 -9.33 23.78
C GLY A 91 -1.77 -10.38 24.74
N ARG A 92 -2.37 -10.58 25.92
CA ARG A 92 -1.91 -11.54 26.95
C ARG A 92 -2.97 -12.58 27.28
N LEU A 93 -2.52 -13.78 27.65
CA LEU A 93 -3.31 -14.80 28.35
C LEU A 93 -2.94 -14.76 29.83
N GLN A 94 -3.86 -14.31 30.66
CA GLN A 94 -3.71 -14.18 32.10
C GLN A 94 -4.27 -15.43 32.78
N ILE A 95 -3.51 -16.02 33.69
CA ILE A 95 -3.87 -17.23 34.44
C ILE A 95 -4.04 -16.86 35.91
N PHE A 96 -5.17 -17.23 36.51
CA PHE A 96 -5.50 -16.88 37.89
C PHE A 96 -5.39 -18.11 38.80
N ALA A 97 -4.90 -17.88 40.03
CA ALA A 97 -4.85 -18.92 41.05
C ALA A 97 -6.24 -19.23 41.63
N SER A 98 -7.12 -18.22 41.64
CA SER A 98 -8.51 -18.32 42.07
C SER A 98 -9.45 -18.65 40.90
N HIS A 99 -10.74 -18.78 41.19
CA HIS A 99 -11.79 -19.15 40.23
C HIS A 99 -12.43 -17.92 39.53
N CYS A 100 -11.85 -16.73 39.72
CA CYS A 100 -12.32 -15.46 39.15
C CYS A 100 -11.13 -14.50 38.91
N ALA A 101 -11.35 -13.44 38.11
CA ALA A 101 -10.31 -12.48 37.76
C ALA A 101 -10.28 -11.22 38.66
N ASP A 102 -10.69 -11.37 39.92
CA ASP A 102 -10.78 -10.28 40.91
C ASP A 102 -9.42 -9.95 41.56
N GLU A 103 -8.44 -10.83 41.41
CA GLU A 103 -7.08 -10.70 41.93
C GLU A 103 -6.06 -10.46 40.79
N ALA A 104 -4.82 -10.13 41.12
CA ALA A 104 -3.75 -10.07 40.13
C ALA A 104 -3.52 -11.47 39.51
N PRO A 105 -3.22 -11.56 38.19
CA PRO A 105 -2.92 -12.85 37.58
C PRO A 105 -1.69 -13.47 38.23
N ALA A 106 -1.75 -14.78 38.47
CA ALA A 106 -0.63 -15.56 38.99
C ALA A 106 0.47 -15.72 37.94
N GLU A 107 0.06 -15.81 36.67
CA GLU A 107 0.96 -15.92 35.52
C GLU A 107 0.36 -15.16 34.33
N GLU A 108 1.22 -14.59 33.49
CA GLU A 108 0.83 -13.97 32.23
C GLU A 108 1.68 -14.51 31.09
N ILE A 109 1.03 -14.93 30.02
CA ILE A 109 1.67 -15.38 28.79
C ILE A 109 1.44 -14.31 27.72
N VAL A 110 2.52 -13.84 27.11
CA VAL A 110 2.45 -12.95 25.95
C VAL A 110 2.02 -13.78 24.74
N LEU A 111 0.86 -13.47 24.17
CA LEU A 111 0.34 -14.21 23.01
C LEU A 111 0.92 -13.70 21.70
N SER A 112 1.61 -12.58 21.70
CA SER A 112 1.99 -11.91 20.47
C SER A 112 2.95 -12.75 19.60
N GLY A 113 2.56 -13.05 18.36
CA GLY A 113 3.33 -13.88 17.43
C GLY A 113 3.23 -15.39 17.69
N VAL A 114 2.31 -15.84 18.53
CA VAL A 114 2.06 -17.27 18.77
C VAL A 114 1.08 -17.84 17.74
N ASP A 115 1.22 -19.12 17.46
CA ASP A 115 0.29 -19.89 16.66
C ASP A 115 -0.70 -20.63 17.55
N VAL A 116 -1.97 -20.62 17.16
CA VAL A 116 -3.03 -21.36 17.84
C VAL A 116 -3.57 -22.44 16.90
N ASP A 117 -3.22 -23.68 17.18
CA ASP A 117 -3.82 -24.86 16.54
C ASP A 117 -5.09 -25.27 17.26
N ALA A 118 -6.03 -25.84 16.52
CA ALA A 118 -7.31 -26.25 17.05
C ALA A 118 -7.64 -27.69 16.61
N ASN A 119 -7.86 -28.56 17.58
CA ASN A 119 -8.42 -29.89 17.38
C ASN A 119 -9.83 -29.92 17.96
N ARG A 120 -10.83 -29.90 17.08
CA ARG A 120 -12.25 -29.86 17.49
C ARG A 120 -12.72 -31.18 18.11
N ASP A 121 -12.16 -32.30 17.67
CA ASP A 121 -12.59 -33.63 18.13
C ASP A 121 -12.17 -33.84 19.60
N GLU A 122 -10.97 -33.38 19.96
CA GLU A 122 -10.46 -33.43 21.34
C GLU A 122 -10.81 -32.20 22.17
N ARG A 123 -11.37 -31.16 21.52
CA ARG A 123 -11.67 -29.85 22.09
C ARG A 123 -10.44 -29.16 22.67
N THR A 124 -9.30 -29.34 22.02
CA THR A 124 -8.01 -28.78 22.42
C THR A 124 -7.59 -27.61 21.52
N LEU A 125 -7.00 -26.59 22.14
CA LEU A 125 -6.35 -25.44 21.51
C LEU A 125 -4.88 -25.45 21.93
N THR A 126 -3.97 -25.61 20.97
CA THR A 126 -2.53 -25.66 21.25
C THR A 126 -1.87 -24.35 20.81
N ILE A 127 -1.48 -23.56 21.80
CA ILE A 127 -0.76 -22.30 21.65
C ILE A 127 0.73 -22.63 21.61
N HIS A 128 1.43 -22.20 20.57
CA HIS A 128 2.87 -22.44 20.48
C HIS A 128 3.62 -21.34 19.72
N GLY A 129 4.93 -21.24 19.93
CA GLY A 129 5.77 -20.24 19.26
C GLY A 129 5.84 -18.92 20.03
N GLY A 130 5.79 -17.79 19.31
CA GLY A 130 6.04 -16.48 19.91
C GLY A 130 7.49 -16.25 20.34
N ARG A 131 7.78 -15.08 20.90
CA ARG A 131 9.14 -14.68 21.33
C ARG A 131 9.71 -15.60 22.42
N ASP A 132 8.85 -16.12 23.27
CA ASP A 132 9.23 -16.94 24.42
C ASP A 132 9.16 -18.46 24.13
N HIS A 133 8.96 -18.85 22.86
CA HIS A 133 8.87 -20.25 22.41
C HIS A 133 7.90 -21.10 23.25
N ILE A 134 6.75 -20.54 23.60
CA ILE A 134 5.77 -21.19 24.47
C ILE A 134 5.20 -22.45 23.80
N LYS A 135 4.71 -23.38 24.63
CA LYS A 135 3.89 -24.50 24.18
C LYS A 135 2.86 -24.83 25.27
N LEU A 136 1.61 -24.48 25.04
CA LEU A 136 0.51 -24.64 25.98
C LEU A 136 -0.70 -25.26 25.28
N THR A 137 -1.24 -26.34 25.82
CA THR A 137 -2.48 -26.95 25.33
C THR A 137 -3.62 -26.68 26.31
N LEU A 138 -4.70 -26.11 25.80
CA LEU A 138 -5.92 -25.81 26.55
C LEU A 138 -7.04 -26.73 26.07
N ARG A 139 -7.78 -27.35 26.98
CA ARG A 139 -9.04 -28.04 26.66
C ARG A 139 -10.23 -27.16 27.06
N VAL A 140 -11.14 -26.96 26.12
CA VAL A 140 -12.23 -25.98 26.21
C VAL A 140 -13.58 -26.66 26.00
N GLN A 141 -14.63 -26.16 26.66
CA GLN A 141 -15.99 -26.67 26.45
C GLN A 141 -16.47 -26.39 25.02
N SER A 142 -17.19 -27.35 24.41
CA SER A 142 -17.58 -27.30 23.00
C SER A 142 -18.40 -26.06 22.60
N ASN A 143 -19.27 -25.58 23.50
CA ASN A 143 -20.14 -24.42 23.27
C ASN A 143 -19.40 -23.07 23.23
N VAL A 144 -18.17 -23.01 23.77
CA VAL A 144 -17.34 -21.79 23.80
C VAL A 144 -16.00 -21.99 23.09
N PHE A 145 -15.77 -23.16 22.48
CA PHE A 145 -14.51 -23.50 21.79
C PHE A 145 -14.13 -22.45 20.73
N ASP A 146 -15.06 -22.10 19.84
CA ASP A 146 -14.80 -21.10 18.79
C ASP A 146 -14.61 -19.69 19.36
N LYS A 147 -15.26 -19.36 20.49
CA LYS A 147 -15.07 -18.06 21.16
C LYS A 147 -13.67 -17.95 21.76
N TRP A 148 -13.21 -18.99 22.47
CA TRP A 148 -11.86 -19.06 23.01
C TRP A 148 -10.81 -19.04 21.91
N ARG A 149 -11.01 -19.81 20.85
CA ARG A 149 -10.10 -19.83 19.70
C ARG A 149 -10.01 -18.47 19.03
N HIS A 150 -11.14 -17.84 18.72
CA HIS A 150 -11.18 -16.52 18.11
C HIS A 150 -10.54 -15.46 19.02
N SER A 151 -10.78 -15.56 20.33
CA SER A 151 -10.15 -14.71 21.34
C SER A 151 -8.63 -14.83 21.36
N LEU A 152 -8.09 -16.05 21.46
CA LEU A 152 -6.65 -16.30 21.45
C LEU A 152 -5.99 -15.83 20.15
N LEU A 153 -6.63 -16.11 19.01
CA LEU A 153 -6.15 -15.63 17.71
C LEU A 153 -6.13 -14.10 17.63
N SER A 154 -7.19 -13.41 18.08
CA SER A 154 -7.23 -11.94 18.09
C SER A 154 -6.16 -11.30 18.98
N HIS A 155 -5.73 -12.00 20.05
CA HIS A 155 -4.64 -11.54 20.93
C HIS A 155 -3.26 -11.95 20.43
N SER A 156 -3.15 -13.06 19.69
CA SER A 156 -1.89 -13.51 19.10
C SER A 156 -1.35 -12.56 18.03
N ALA A 157 -2.25 -11.84 17.39
CA ALA A 157 -1.98 -10.83 16.39
C ALA A 157 -1.23 -9.58 16.93
N SER A 158 -1.27 -9.34 18.25
CA SER A 158 -0.98 -8.02 18.85
C SER A 158 0.43 -7.46 18.65
N SER A 159 1.48 -8.27 18.45
CA SER A 159 2.85 -7.72 18.29
C SER A 159 3.12 -7.20 16.90
N GLN A 160 2.42 -7.75 15.90
CA GLN A 160 2.67 -7.41 14.50
C GLN A 160 1.78 -6.25 14.04
N ILE A 161 0.65 -6.01 14.71
CA ILE A 161 -0.27 -4.93 14.34
C ILE A 161 0.35 -3.53 14.57
N ASP A 162 1.28 -3.40 15.53
CA ASP A 162 2.03 -2.16 15.79
C ASP A 162 3.49 -2.21 15.28
N ALA A 163 3.88 -3.29 14.60
CA ALA A 163 5.18 -3.43 13.96
C ALA A 163 5.12 -2.65 12.63
N TYR A 164 5.32 -1.35 12.71
CA TYR A 164 5.51 -0.52 11.54
C TYR A 164 6.43 0.65 11.88
N VAL A 165 7.12 1.15 10.86
CA VAL A 165 7.98 2.31 10.94
C VAL A 165 7.13 3.53 11.29
N LYS A 166 7.47 4.20 12.39
CA LYS A 166 6.83 5.43 12.85
C LYS A 166 7.69 6.62 12.43
N PRO A 167 7.24 7.47 11.49
CA PRO A 167 8.00 8.61 11.04
C PRO A 167 8.05 9.72 12.10
N ILE A 168 9.17 10.43 12.18
CA ILE A 168 9.40 11.50 13.16
C ILE A 168 9.61 12.84 12.43
N PRO A 169 8.97 13.94 12.87
CA PRO A 169 9.07 15.24 12.19
C PRO A 169 10.39 15.97 12.43
N LYS A 170 11.04 15.76 13.58
CA LYS A 170 12.37 16.34 13.88
C LYS A 170 13.44 15.48 13.26
N THR A 171 14.02 15.95 12.16
CA THR A 171 14.96 15.15 11.39
C THR A 171 16.35 15.78 11.38
N PHE A 172 17.34 14.96 11.71
CA PHE A 172 18.74 15.25 11.40
C PHE A 172 19.13 14.38 10.23
N GLN A 173 19.80 14.99 9.24
CA GLN A 173 20.42 14.23 8.16
C GLN A 173 21.30 13.14 8.76
N HIS A 174 21.32 11.98 8.13
CA HIS A 174 22.14 10.88 8.58
C HIS A 174 23.61 11.32 8.65
N LEU A 175 24.25 11.08 9.80
CA LEU A 175 25.55 11.69 10.13
C LEU A 175 26.67 11.27 9.17
N THR A 176 26.60 10.03 8.67
CA THR A 176 27.66 9.41 7.87
C THR A 176 27.25 9.07 6.45
N GLU A 177 25.95 8.92 6.18
CA GLU A 177 25.44 8.40 4.90
C GLU A 177 24.68 9.50 4.19
N ARG A 178 25.10 9.79 2.95
CA ARG A 178 24.43 10.77 2.10
C ARG A 178 23.65 10.04 1.05
N VAL A 179 22.41 9.71 1.37
CA VAL A 179 21.49 8.99 0.49
C VAL A 179 20.23 9.81 0.28
N VAL A 180 19.75 9.84 -0.96
CA VAL A 180 18.42 10.33 -1.31
C VAL A 180 17.52 9.13 -1.54
N VAL A 181 16.36 9.12 -0.90
CA VAL A 181 15.28 8.20 -1.24
C VAL A 181 14.38 8.89 -2.24
N LEU A 182 14.15 8.26 -3.40
CA LEU A 182 13.28 8.75 -4.46
C LEU A 182 12.29 7.66 -4.87
N GLU A 183 11.01 7.88 -4.60
CA GLU A 183 9.93 6.98 -5.01
C GLU A 183 9.23 7.52 -6.26
N LEU A 184 9.22 6.68 -7.31
CA LEU A 184 8.57 6.96 -8.58
C LEU A 184 7.22 6.23 -8.63
N GLY A 185 6.18 6.85 -8.09
CA GLY A 185 4.82 6.31 -8.13
C GLY A 185 4.07 6.72 -9.41
N SER A 186 3.04 5.96 -9.77
CA SER A 186 2.17 6.28 -10.93
C SER A 186 1.32 7.54 -10.71
N CYS A 187 1.00 7.85 -9.44
CA CYS A 187 0.18 9.00 -9.06
C CYS A 187 1.00 10.16 -8.53
N SER A 188 2.17 9.87 -7.94
CA SER A 188 2.91 10.82 -7.12
C SER A 188 4.39 10.49 -7.08
N ILE A 189 5.21 11.53 -6.94
CA ILE A 189 6.65 11.44 -6.72
C ILE A 189 6.93 11.83 -5.27
N ARG A 190 7.77 11.05 -4.58
CA ARG A 190 8.23 11.34 -3.21
C ARG A 190 9.74 11.38 -3.17
N GLY A 191 10.31 12.34 -2.45
CA GLY A 191 11.74 12.50 -2.30
C GLY A 191 12.13 12.96 -0.90
N GLY A 192 13.30 12.52 -0.43
CA GLY A 192 13.90 13.08 0.78
C GLY A 192 15.33 12.61 0.99
N VAL A 193 16.09 13.38 1.75
CA VAL A 193 17.41 12.96 2.24
C VAL A 193 17.21 11.97 3.38
N LEU A 194 18.03 10.93 3.41
CA LEU A 194 18.07 9.96 4.50
C LEU A 194 18.36 10.65 5.84
N THR A 195 17.55 10.33 6.83
CA THR A 195 17.61 10.87 8.18
C THR A 195 18.07 9.80 9.15
N THR A 196 18.48 10.22 10.35
CA THR A 196 18.93 9.29 11.41
C THR A 196 17.80 8.35 11.86
N GLU A 197 16.58 8.87 11.93
CA GLU A 197 15.37 8.10 12.16
C GLU A 197 14.43 8.29 10.96
N PRO A 198 13.58 7.31 10.63
CA PRO A 198 12.69 7.42 9.49
C PRO A 198 11.78 8.66 9.55
N SER A 199 11.63 9.36 8.42
CA SER A 199 10.77 10.54 8.30
C SER A 199 9.80 10.45 7.12
N LEU A 200 8.80 11.32 7.07
CA LEU A 200 8.00 11.47 5.85
C LEU A 200 8.78 12.20 4.74
N PRO A 201 8.34 12.13 3.47
CA PRO A 201 9.00 12.81 2.37
C PRO A 201 9.14 14.31 2.58
N GLN A 202 10.27 14.86 2.14
CA GLN A 202 10.54 16.30 2.16
C GLN A 202 10.07 16.99 0.87
N SER A 203 10.01 16.23 -0.24
CA SER A 203 9.37 16.63 -1.49
C SER A 203 8.28 15.62 -1.82
N PHE A 204 7.06 16.11 -2.07
CA PHE A 204 5.92 15.27 -2.39
C PHE A 204 4.97 16.01 -3.34
N PHE A 205 4.75 15.46 -4.53
CA PHE A 205 3.97 16.13 -5.58
C PHE A 205 3.35 15.14 -6.58
N PRO A 206 2.33 15.55 -7.35
CA PRO A 206 1.71 14.70 -8.38
C PRO A 206 2.72 14.24 -9.44
N ALA A 207 2.64 12.98 -9.85
CA ALA A 207 3.41 12.43 -10.98
C ALA A 207 2.79 12.89 -12.31
N ILE A 208 2.85 14.19 -12.57
CA ILE A 208 2.31 14.84 -13.75
C ILE A 208 3.19 16.01 -14.16
N ALA A 209 3.19 16.29 -15.46
CA ALA A 209 3.86 17.42 -16.06
C ALA A 209 2.99 18.07 -17.13
N VAL A 210 3.35 19.29 -17.51
CA VAL A 210 2.93 19.93 -18.76
C VAL A 210 4.18 20.12 -19.62
N ARG A 211 4.13 19.61 -20.85
CA ARG A 211 5.06 19.99 -21.92
C ARG A 211 4.49 21.19 -22.63
N THR A 212 5.09 22.34 -22.45
CA THR A 212 4.63 23.59 -23.05
C THR A 212 4.98 23.64 -24.53
N ASP A 213 4.27 24.48 -25.29
CA ASP A 213 4.46 24.65 -26.74
C ASP A 213 5.86 25.15 -27.09
N ASP A 214 6.52 25.85 -26.16
CA ASP A 214 7.92 26.30 -26.26
C ASP A 214 8.95 25.22 -25.84
N GLY A 215 8.50 24.00 -25.54
CA GLY A 215 9.34 22.83 -25.26
C GLY A 215 9.79 22.69 -23.80
N ARG A 216 9.38 23.57 -22.89
CA ARG A 216 9.68 23.41 -21.45
C ARG A 216 8.83 22.30 -20.83
N ILE A 217 9.34 21.71 -19.75
CA ILE A 217 8.63 20.71 -18.96
C ILE A 217 8.44 21.26 -17.54
N ILE A 218 7.18 21.45 -17.17
CA ILE A 218 6.78 21.94 -15.85
C ILE A 218 6.12 20.78 -15.09
N VAL A 219 6.60 20.45 -13.90
CA VAL A 219 6.17 19.26 -13.14
C VAL A 219 5.45 19.63 -11.84
N GLY A 220 4.66 18.71 -11.31
CA GLY A 220 4.04 18.84 -9.98
C GLY A 220 2.90 19.86 -9.94
N GLU A 221 2.80 20.63 -8.85
CA GLU A 221 1.70 21.60 -8.68
C GLU A 221 1.72 22.74 -9.71
N ASP A 222 2.90 23.13 -10.18
CA ASP A 222 3.07 24.22 -11.15
C ASP A 222 2.51 23.86 -12.52
N ALA A 223 2.47 22.56 -12.85
CA ALA A 223 1.90 22.06 -14.09
C ALA A 223 0.39 22.38 -14.21
N TYR A 224 -0.30 22.60 -13.09
CA TYR A 224 -1.74 22.90 -13.07
C TYR A 224 -2.07 24.39 -13.17
N ALA A 225 -1.06 25.28 -13.14
CA ALA A 225 -1.31 26.71 -13.22
C ALA A 225 -1.90 27.06 -14.61
N PRO A 226 -2.96 27.89 -14.69
CA PRO A 226 -3.64 28.22 -15.95
C PRO A 226 -2.68 28.66 -17.06
N GLU A 227 -1.76 29.56 -16.73
CA GLU A 227 -0.77 30.12 -17.66
C GLU A 227 0.20 29.07 -18.25
N ILE A 228 0.37 27.94 -17.56
CA ILE A 228 1.20 26.81 -18.01
C ILE A 228 0.37 25.84 -18.84
N ARG A 229 -0.74 25.35 -18.28
CA ARG A 229 -1.54 24.29 -18.91
C ARG A 229 -2.36 24.74 -20.12
N HIS A 230 -2.56 26.04 -20.32
CA HIS A 230 -3.20 26.56 -21.54
C HIS A 230 -2.30 26.48 -22.77
N ASN A 231 -0.98 26.49 -22.57
CA ASN A 231 0.02 26.56 -23.63
C ASN A 231 0.88 25.29 -23.63
N GLY A 232 0.26 24.14 -23.45
CA GLY A 232 0.96 22.87 -23.37
C GLY A 232 0.05 21.66 -23.19
N GLU A 233 0.68 20.49 -23.12
CA GLU A 233 0.01 19.20 -23.01
C GLU A 233 0.39 18.51 -21.71
N PHE A 234 -0.61 17.92 -21.01
CA PHE A 234 -0.34 17.11 -19.83
C PHE A 234 0.30 15.77 -20.20
N VAL A 235 1.38 15.42 -19.50
CA VAL A 235 2.15 14.19 -19.71
C VAL A 235 2.46 13.56 -18.35
N ARG A 236 2.54 12.23 -18.31
CA ARG A 236 2.97 11.49 -17.10
C ARG A 236 4.41 10.97 -17.26
N PRO A 237 5.20 10.90 -16.18
CA PRO A 237 6.58 10.42 -16.23
C PRO A 237 6.67 8.94 -16.62
N ILE A 238 5.84 8.10 -16.00
CA ILE A 238 5.78 6.66 -16.26
C ILE A 238 4.30 6.27 -16.37
N GLN A 239 3.93 5.62 -17.47
CA GLN A 239 2.57 5.20 -17.75
C GLN A 239 2.52 3.74 -18.17
N ALA A 240 1.52 3.00 -17.67
CA ALA A 240 1.19 1.68 -18.20
C ALA A 240 0.44 1.89 -19.53
N TYR A 241 1.03 1.43 -20.64
CA TYR A 241 0.51 1.60 -22.00
C TYR A 241 -0.57 0.56 -22.33
N ASP A 242 -0.35 -0.69 -21.96
CA ASP A 242 -1.36 -1.75 -22.07
C ASP A 242 -1.27 -2.62 -20.81
N PRO A 243 -2.28 -2.54 -19.93
CA PRO A 243 -2.31 -3.30 -18.69
C PRO A 243 -2.39 -4.82 -18.87
N SER A 244 -2.84 -5.31 -20.03
CA SER A 244 -2.96 -6.74 -20.32
C SER A 244 -1.64 -7.40 -20.69
N VAL A 245 -0.63 -6.61 -21.07
CA VAL A 245 0.70 -7.06 -21.49
C VAL A 245 1.84 -6.42 -20.71
N GLU A 246 1.52 -5.78 -19.57
CA GLU A 246 2.50 -5.17 -18.66
C GLU A 246 3.50 -4.22 -19.33
N ARG A 247 3.08 -3.51 -20.39
CA ARG A 247 3.94 -2.56 -21.09
C ARG A 247 3.92 -1.22 -20.38
N TYR A 248 5.09 -0.76 -19.96
CA TYR A 248 5.30 0.59 -19.44
C TYR A 248 6.03 1.45 -20.47
N ILE A 249 5.65 2.72 -20.52
CA ILE A 249 6.37 3.76 -21.24
C ILE A 249 6.88 4.75 -20.21
N MET A 250 8.14 5.17 -20.41
CA MET A 250 8.78 6.20 -19.62
C MET A 250 9.08 7.40 -20.52
N ASP A 251 8.62 8.57 -20.12
CA ASP A 251 9.02 9.83 -20.74
C ASP A 251 10.29 10.33 -20.04
N HIS A 252 11.45 10.14 -20.68
CA HIS A 252 12.76 10.41 -20.08
C HIS A 252 12.91 11.85 -19.62
N GLU A 253 12.47 12.81 -20.41
CA GLU A 253 12.60 14.22 -20.08
C GLU A 253 11.65 14.62 -18.94
N VAL A 254 10.45 14.02 -18.86
CA VAL A 254 9.55 14.24 -17.73
C VAL A 254 10.07 13.60 -16.44
N VAL A 255 10.58 12.37 -16.50
CA VAL A 255 11.21 11.72 -15.33
C VAL A 255 12.39 12.53 -14.82
N LYS A 256 13.26 12.98 -15.72
CA LYS A 256 14.38 13.87 -15.41
C LYS A 256 13.92 15.16 -14.74
N ALA A 257 12.89 15.82 -15.27
CA ALA A 257 12.32 17.01 -14.64
C ALA A 257 11.75 16.74 -13.24
N CYS A 258 11.11 15.57 -13.02
CA CYS A 258 10.67 15.15 -11.69
C CYS A 258 11.85 14.95 -10.73
N VAL A 259 12.92 14.27 -11.15
CA VAL A 259 14.12 14.07 -10.33
C VAL A 259 14.80 15.40 -10.01
N GLN A 260 14.93 16.30 -10.99
CA GLN A 260 15.48 17.64 -10.80
C GLN A 260 14.65 18.49 -9.85
N LYS A 261 13.30 18.39 -9.91
CA LYS A 261 12.43 19.03 -8.92
C LYS A 261 12.73 18.53 -7.51
N VAL A 262 12.85 17.22 -7.32
CA VAL A 262 13.23 16.66 -5.99
C VAL A 262 14.58 17.21 -5.54
N ILE A 263 15.61 17.19 -6.40
CA ILE A 263 16.94 17.73 -6.08
C ILE A 263 16.86 19.20 -5.64
N LYS A 264 16.04 20.01 -6.34
CA LYS A 264 15.81 21.42 -6.03
C LYS A 264 15.08 21.59 -4.69
N ASP A 265 14.01 20.84 -4.47
CA ASP A 265 13.22 20.90 -3.23
C ASP A 265 14.07 20.49 -2.01
N LEU A 266 14.99 19.54 -2.18
CA LEU A 266 15.93 19.10 -1.14
C LEU A 266 17.15 20.01 -0.98
N ASN A 267 17.39 20.94 -1.92
CA ASN A 267 18.54 21.83 -1.96
C ASN A 267 19.89 21.11 -1.82
N ILE A 268 20.10 20.06 -2.62
CA ILE A 268 21.31 19.22 -2.57
C ILE A 268 22.13 19.31 -3.86
N LYS A 269 23.43 18.97 -3.75
CA LYS A 269 24.29 18.66 -4.90
C LYS A 269 24.31 17.14 -5.10
N PRO A 270 23.68 16.59 -6.14
CA PRO A 270 23.53 15.13 -6.31
C PRO A 270 24.86 14.38 -6.32
N SER A 271 25.93 14.98 -6.84
CA SER A 271 27.27 14.36 -6.86
C SER A 271 27.86 14.05 -5.49
N ALA A 272 27.26 14.56 -4.40
CA ALA A 272 27.63 14.26 -3.03
C ALA A 272 26.72 13.22 -2.36
N TYR A 273 25.75 12.66 -3.10
CA TYR A 273 24.75 11.73 -2.60
C TYR A 273 24.67 10.48 -3.49
N LYS A 274 24.36 9.35 -2.88
CA LYS A 274 23.79 8.18 -3.56
C LYS A 274 22.27 8.31 -3.61
N VAL A 275 21.60 7.53 -4.46
CA VAL A 275 20.13 7.51 -4.57
C VAL A 275 19.59 6.09 -4.48
N LEU A 276 18.55 5.87 -3.68
CA LEU A 276 17.72 4.67 -3.74
C LEU A 276 16.43 5.00 -4.48
N LEU A 277 16.21 4.34 -5.60
CA LEU A 277 14.97 4.44 -6.39
C LEU A 277 13.98 3.35 -5.94
N SER A 278 12.81 3.78 -5.49
CA SER A 278 11.65 2.92 -5.25
C SER A 278 10.74 2.93 -6.48
N ILE A 279 10.55 1.78 -7.11
CA ILE A 279 9.80 1.64 -8.37
C ILE A 279 8.63 0.64 -8.27
N PRO A 280 7.58 0.78 -9.10
CA PRO A 280 6.50 -0.20 -9.17
C PRO A 280 6.98 -1.60 -9.54
N GLN A 281 6.20 -2.62 -9.15
CA GLN A 281 6.58 -4.04 -9.31
C GLN A 281 6.86 -4.44 -10.76
N ASN A 282 6.05 -3.94 -11.70
CA ASN A 282 6.02 -4.44 -13.08
C ASN A 282 6.83 -3.57 -14.05
N ILE A 283 7.73 -2.70 -13.56
CA ILE A 283 8.62 -1.94 -14.44
C ILE A 283 9.59 -2.90 -15.15
N PRO A 284 9.62 -2.91 -16.51
CA PRO A 284 10.50 -3.78 -17.28
C PRO A 284 11.98 -3.48 -17.03
N ILE A 285 12.81 -4.52 -17.13
CA ILE A 285 14.27 -4.45 -16.98
C ILE A 285 14.92 -3.38 -17.87
N ALA A 286 14.43 -3.21 -19.10
CA ALA A 286 14.94 -2.18 -20.00
C ALA A 286 14.80 -0.76 -19.41
N LEU A 287 13.61 -0.44 -18.86
CA LEU A 287 13.36 0.86 -18.23
C LEU A 287 14.18 1.06 -16.95
N ILE A 288 14.47 -0.02 -16.22
CA ILE A 288 15.38 0.04 -15.05
C ILE A 288 16.76 0.54 -15.49
N GLY A 289 17.27 0.04 -16.63
CA GLY A 289 18.57 0.49 -17.16
C GLY A 289 18.58 1.94 -17.61
N GLU A 290 17.50 2.40 -18.24
CA GLU A 290 17.30 3.80 -18.62
C GLU A 290 17.22 4.71 -17.39
N LEU A 291 16.47 4.31 -16.34
CA LEU A 291 16.38 5.04 -15.07
C LEU A 291 17.76 5.20 -14.40
N LEU A 292 18.54 4.11 -14.32
CA LEU A 292 19.90 4.17 -13.77
C LEU A 292 20.80 5.12 -14.56
N THR A 293 20.72 5.07 -15.88
CA THR A 293 21.50 5.95 -16.76
C THR A 293 21.13 7.42 -16.53
N LEU A 294 19.84 7.70 -16.46
CA LEU A 294 19.31 9.04 -16.24
C LEU A 294 19.79 9.63 -14.90
N VAL A 295 19.65 8.88 -13.79
CA VAL A 295 19.99 9.40 -12.45
C VAL A 295 21.50 9.52 -12.23
N LEU A 296 22.30 8.65 -12.86
CA LEU A 296 23.76 8.67 -12.71
C LEU A 296 24.46 9.66 -13.66
N LYS A 297 23.91 9.91 -14.86
CA LYS A 297 24.59 10.70 -15.90
C LYS A 297 23.86 11.96 -16.34
N GLU A 298 22.61 11.84 -16.80
CA GLU A 298 21.90 12.85 -17.60
C GLU A 298 21.44 14.07 -16.77
N TYR A 299 22.43 14.84 -16.29
CA TYR A 299 22.29 16.04 -15.46
C TYR A 299 21.77 15.82 -14.03
N CYS A 300 21.39 14.59 -13.66
CA CYS A 300 21.14 14.25 -12.26
C CYS A 300 22.47 14.07 -11.51
N GLY A 301 23.35 13.18 -11.97
CA GLY A 301 24.73 13.10 -11.50
C GLY A 301 24.91 12.61 -10.06
N PHE A 302 24.07 11.67 -9.61
CA PHE A 302 24.26 11.01 -8.30
C PHE A 302 25.54 10.15 -8.30
N GLN A 303 26.19 10.04 -7.13
CA GLN A 303 27.43 9.27 -6.96
C GLN A 303 27.23 7.75 -7.23
N GLY A 304 26.07 7.24 -6.85
CA GLY A 304 25.69 5.84 -7.03
C GLY A 304 24.18 5.69 -6.90
N ALA A 305 23.64 4.62 -7.47
CA ALA A 305 22.20 4.37 -7.51
C ALA A 305 21.89 2.91 -7.16
N ALA A 306 20.90 2.70 -6.30
CA ALA A 306 20.29 1.40 -6.06
C ALA A 306 18.81 1.44 -6.45
N ILE A 307 18.24 0.30 -6.79
CA ILE A 307 16.83 0.16 -7.17
C ILE A 307 16.19 -0.92 -6.32
N THR A 308 14.99 -0.66 -5.82
CA THR A 308 14.19 -1.66 -5.12
C THR A 308 12.72 -1.50 -5.50
N ARG A 309 12.02 -2.63 -5.63
CA ARG A 309 10.59 -2.63 -5.96
C ARG A 309 9.75 -2.34 -4.72
N GLN A 310 8.67 -1.61 -4.92
CA GLN A 310 7.76 -1.14 -3.86
C GLN A 310 7.26 -2.25 -2.91
N PRO A 311 6.88 -3.47 -3.35
CA PRO A 311 6.37 -4.49 -2.43
C PRO A 311 7.34 -4.87 -1.32
N SER A 312 8.61 -5.11 -1.63
CA SER A 312 9.62 -5.42 -0.61
C SER A 312 9.81 -4.26 0.36
N LEU A 313 9.82 -3.02 -0.15
CA LEU A 313 9.91 -1.82 0.68
C LEU A 313 8.71 -1.67 1.61
N ILE A 314 7.50 -1.96 1.13
CA ILE A 314 6.30 -1.92 1.95
C ILE A 314 6.44 -2.88 3.14
N LEU A 315 6.92 -4.11 2.94
CA LEU A 315 7.11 -5.05 4.04
C LEU A 315 8.18 -4.59 5.05
N TYR A 316 9.28 -3.99 4.59
CA TYR A 316 10.25 -3.37 5.50
C TYR A 316 9.64 -2.23 6.32
N ALA A 317 8.69 -1.48 5.77
CA ALA A 317 7.95 -0.46 6.53
C ALA A 317 7.00 -1.06 7.59
N TYR A 318 6.61 -2.32 7.43
CA TYR A 318 5.86 -3.11 8.40
C TYR A 318 6.79 -4.00 9.27
N ASP A 319 8.10 -3.77 9.25
CA ASP A 319 9.09 -4.53 10.04
C ASP A 319 8.99 -6.06 9.87
N VAL A 320 8.67 -6.50 8.65
CA VAL A 320 8.54 -7.92 8.29
C VAL A 320 9.18 -8.21 6.94
N THR A 321 9.47 -9.48 6.68
CA THR A 321 10.05 -9.96 5.41
C THR A 321 9.16 -10.96 4.66
N THR A 322 8.11 -11.45 5.30
CA THR A 322 7.18 -12.45 4.76
C THR A 322 5.74 -11.97 4.90
N GLY A 323 4.99 -12.01 3.79
CA GLY A 323 3.60 -11.58 3.76
C GLY A 323 3.08 -11.35 2.34
N VAL A 324 1.80 -11.00 2.23
CA VAL A 324 1.17 -10.57 0.99
C VAL A 324 1.00 -9.05 1.04
N VAL A 325 1.67 -8.34 0.15
CA VAL A 325 1.45 -6.91 -0.04
C VAL A 325 0.22 -6.71 -0.91
N VAL A 326 -0.74 -5.92 -0.43
CA VAL A 326 -1.91 -5.47 -1.18
C VAL A 326 -1.79 -3.95 -1.35
N ASP A 327 -1.16 -3.55 -2.46
CA ASP A 327 -0.92 -2.15 -2.82
C ASP A 327 -2.03 -1.65 -3.77
N ILE A 328 -2.84 -0.72 -3.26
CA ILE A 328 -3.98 -0.14 -3.97
C ILE A 328 -3.68 1.33 -4.29
N GLY A 329 -2.97 1.54 -5.41
CA GLY A 329 -2.75 2.85 -6.04
C GLY A 329 -3.76 3.12 -7.15
N ASP A 330 -3.33 3.79 -8.22
CA ASP A 330 -4.14 3.87 -9.48
C ASP A 330 -4.45 2.46 -10.04
N ARG A 331 -3.59 1.49 -9.74
CA ARG A 331 -3.67 0.06 -10.07
C ARG A 331 -3.67 -0.76 -8.78
N LEU A 332 -4.13 -2.00 -8.86
CA LEU A 332 -4.08 -2.96 -7.75
C LEU A 332 -2.94 -3.95 -7.98
N ASN A 333 -2.04 -4.08 -7.01
CA ASN A 333 -0.98 -5.10 -7.02
C ASN A 333 -1.09 -5.94 -5.74
N ILE A 334 -1.14 -7.26 -5.92
CA ILE A 334 -1.13 -8.24 -4.84
C ILE A 334 0.13 -9.09 -5.04
N VAL A 335 1.08 -8.97 -4.11
CA VAL A 335 2.42 -9.52 -4.27
C VAL A 335 2.79 -10.31 -3.02
N PRO A 336 2.79 -11.66 -3.10
CA PRO A 336 3.33 -12.50 -2.05
C PRO A 336 4.87 -12.40 -2.01
N VAL A 337 5.41 -12.26 -0.80
CA VAL A 337 6.85 -12.21 -0.52
C VAL A 337 7.13 -13.19 0.61
N ILE A 338 8.18 -13.99 0.45
CA ILE A 338 8.63 -14.97 1.43
C ILE A 338 10.12 -14.75 1.66
N ASP A 339 10.48 -14.46 2.90
CA ASP A 339 11.86 -14.20 3.36
C ASP A 339 12.58 -13.14 2.51
N GLY A 340 11.84 -12.09 2.13
CA GLY A 340 12.32 -11.00 1.28
C GLY A 340 12.27 -11.27 -0.23
N TYR A 341 11.95 -12.49 -0.66
CA TYR A 341 11.86 -12.87 -2.07
C TYR A 341 10.42 -12.83 -2.58
N VAL A 342 10.21 -12.14 -3.70
CA VAL A 342 8.89 -12.07 -4.35
C VAL A 342 8.57 -13.41 -5.01
N VAL A 343 7.36 -13.93 -4.76
CA VAL A 343 6.85 -15.13 -5.43
C VAL A 343 6.27 -14.74 -6.79
N GLY A 344 7.13 -14.68 -7.82
CA GLY A 344 6.77 -14.18 -9.14
C GLY A 344 5.54 -14.84 -9.77
N SER A 345 5.40 -16.16 -9.66
CA SER A 345 4.26 -16.93 -10.19
C SER A 345 2.93 -16.66 -9.48
N ALA A 346 2.95 -15.96 -8.35
CA ALA A 346 1.80 -15.68 -7.50
C ALA A 346 1.43 -14.19 -7.46
N ILE A 347 2.07 -13.37 -8.30
CA ILE A 347 1.72 -11.95 -8.45
C ILE A 347 0.35 -11.85 -9.14
N CYS A 348 -0.56 -11.08 -8.55
CA CYS A 348 -1.79 -10.66 -9.21
C CYS A 348 -1.76 -9.14 -9.38
N SER A 349 -1.69 -8.67 -10.63
CA SER A 349 -1.75 -7.25 -10.96
C SER A 349 -2.98 -6.95 -11.82
N ILE A 350 -3.74 -5.94 -11.42
CA ILE A 350 -4.94 -5.52 -12.15
C ILE A 350 -4.75 -4.07 -12.65
N PRO A 351 -5.15 -3.79 -13.91
CA PRO A 351 -5.08 -2.47 -14.55
C PRO A 351 -5.66 -1.29 -13.77
N TYR A 352 -6.46 -1.57 -12.76
CA TYR A 352 -7.30 -0.61 -12.10
C TYR A 352 -7.31 -0.85 -10.59
N GLY A 353 -7.33 0.26 -9.86
CA GLY A 353 -7.50 0.33 -8.41
C GLY A 353 -8.32 1.58 -8.11
N ALA A 354 -7.69 2.62 -7.56
CA ALA A 354 -8.30 3.93 -7.31
C ALA A 354 -8.91 4.57 -8.57
N THR A 355 -8.39 4.25 -9.76
CA THR A 355 -8.96 4.73 -11.03
C THR A 355 -10.38 4.26 -11.24
N GLN A 356 -10.69 2.98 -10.97
CA GLN A 356 -12.04 2.46 -11.14
C GLN A 356 -12.99 2.96 -10.04
N VAL A 357 -12.50 3.11 -8.80
CA VAL A 357 -13.29 3.73 -7.72
C VAL A 357 -13.68 5.16 -8.10
N ARG A 358 -12.73 5.96 -8.62
CA ARG A 358 -12.99 7.31 -9.13
C ARG A 358 -14.00 7.29 -10.27
N GLU A 359 -13.85 6.39 -11.24
CA GLU A 359 -14.76 6.31 -12.39
C GLU A 359 -16.20 5.94 -11.99
N ALA A 360 -16.35 5.04 -11.02
CA ALA A 360 -17.65 4.70 -10.45
C ALA A 360 -18.28 5.92 -9.74
N LEU A 361 -17.49 6.64 -8.91
CA LEU A 361 -17.96 7.88 -8.28
C LEU A 361 -18.31 8.96 -9.31
N ARG A 362 -17.48 9.09 -10.35
CA ARG A 362 -17.66 10.03 -11.47
C ARG A 362 -19.04 9.89 -12.09
N THR A 363 -19.40 8.65 -12.43
CA THR A 363 -20.67 8.32 -13.09
C THR A 363 -21.84 8.81 -12.26
N THR A 364 -21.84 8.55 -10.94
CA THR A 364 -22.93 8.99 -10.06
C THR A 364 -22.92 10.50 -9.80
N LEU A 365 -21.74 11.12 -9.61
CA LEU A 365 -21.63 12.56 -9.40
C LEU A 365 -22.11 13.36 -10.62
N CYS A 366 -21.80 12.91 -11.84
CA CYS A 366 -22.32 13.51 -13.06
C CYS A 366 -23.86 13.49 -13.07
N SER A 367 -24.49 12.38 -12.69
CA SER A 367 -25.95 12.28 -12.62
C SER A 367 -26.54 13.22 -11.55
N ASN A 368 -26.00 13.20 -10.34
CA ASN A 368 -26.55 13.93 -9.19
C ASN A 368 -26.33 15.44 -9.27
N ASN A 369 -25.21 15.88 -9.85
CA ASN A 369 -24.85 17.30 -9.96
C ASN A 369 -25.21 17.88 -11.34
N LYS A 370 -26.24 17.33 -11.99
CA LYS A 370 -26.83 17.80 -13.26
C LYS A 370 -25.86 17.88 -14.45
N GLY A 371 -24.79 17.08 -14.42
CA GLY A 371 -23.81 17.02 -15.50
C GLY A 371 -23.00 18.30 -15.70
N LEU A 372 -22.94 19.20 -14.70
CA LEU A 372 -22.20 20.47 -14.82
C LEU A 372 -20.69 20.27 -15.04
N TYR A 373 -20.12 19.23 -14.44
CA TYR A 373 -18.76 18.77 -14.67
C TYR A 373 -18.77 17.34 -15.19
N SER A 374 -17.97 17.07 -16.22
CA SER A 374 -17.80 15.72 -16.78
C SER A 374 -16.84 14.88 -15.94
N PHE A 375 -15.98 15.55 -15.17
CA PHE A 375 -14.90 15.00 -14.36
C PHE A 375 -13.86 14.23 -15.16
N GLN A 376 -13.66 14.64 -16.41
CA GLN A 376 -12.72 14.01 -17.33
C GLN A 376 -11.42 14.80 -17.48
N SER A 377 -11.49 16.13 -17.33
CA SER A 377 -10.30 16.99 -17.46
C SER A 377 -9.33 16.76 -16.29
N PRO A 378 -8.03 17.04 -16.46
CA PRO A 378 -7.04 16.95 -15.38
C PRO A 378 -7.41 17.72 -14.11
N ILE A 379 -8.03 18.90 -14.25
CA ILE A 379 -8.45 19.75 -13.14
C ILE A 379 -9.67 19.16 -12.43
N GLU A 380 -10.68 18.73 -13.19
CA GLU A 380 -11.87 18.13 -12.58
C GLU A 380 -11.54 16.79 -11.90
N LYS A 381 -10.56 16.03 -12.41
CA LYS A 381 -10.05 14.83 -11.74
C LYS A 381 -9.43 15.10 -10.36
N LEU A 382 -8.88 16.30 -10.12
CA LEU A 382 -8.44 16.71 -8.78
C LEU A 382 -9.64 16.92 -7.86
N ILE A 383 -10.70 17.56 -8.35
CA ILE A 383 -11.94 17.75 -7.61
C ILE A 383 -12.56 16.39 -7.26
N LEU A 384 -12.67 15.50 -8.25
CA LEU A 384 -13.19 14.14 -8.06
C LEU A 384 -12.39 13.37 -7.00
N ARG A 385 -11.05 13.45 -7.04
CA ARG A 385 -10.19 12.84 -6.03
C ARG A 385 -10.46 13.42 -4.65
N TYR A 386 -10.57 14.74 -4.52
CA TYR A 386 -10.87 15.38 -3.25
C TYR A 386 -12.23 14.96 -2.69
N VAL A 387 -13.28 14.98 -3.50
CA VAL A 387 -14.62 14.52 -3.08
C VAL A 387 -14.58 13.05 -2.62
N LEU A 388 -13.87 12.18 -3.36
CA LEU A 388 -13.68 10.79 -2.99
C LEU A 388 -13.01 10.67 -1.61
N GLU A 389 -11.86 11.32 -1.41
CA GLU A 389 -11.09 11.25 -0.17
C GLU A 389 -11.83 11.83 1.04
N GLN A 390 -12.76 12.76 0.83
CA GLN A 390 -13.58 13.34 1.91
C GLN A 390 -14.79 12.50 2.30
N THR A 391 -15.28 11.62 1.42
CA THR A 391 -16.62 11.03 1.60
C THR A 391 -16.71 9.53 1.45
N SER A 392 -15.79 8.91 0.71
CA SER A 392 -15.93 7.51 0.32
C SER A 392 -15.40 6.57 1.38
N TYR A 393 -16.07 5.42 1.55
CA TYR A 393 -15.73 4.41 2.53
C TYR A 393 -16.23 3.03 2.08
N VAL A 394 -15.81 1.98 2.78
CA VAL A 394 -16.28 0.61 2.59
C VAL A 394 -17.18 0.26 3.80
N PRO A 395 -18.46 -0.08 3.59
CA PRO A 395 -19.37 -0.41 4.68
C PRO A 395 -19.17 -1.86 5.15
N ASP A 396 -19.38 -2.11 6.44
CA ASP A 396 -19.40 -3.46 7.02
C ASP A 396 -20.58 -4.27 6.44
N ASP A 397 -21.80 -3.70 6.50
CA ASP A 397 -23.02 -4.24 5.91
C ASP A 397 -23.53 -3.29 4.81
N TYR A 398 -23.21 -3.63 3.57
CA TYR A 398 -23.65 -2.90 2.38
C TYR A 398 -25.19 -2.78 2.29
N ALA A 399 -25.93 -3.86 2.60
CA ALA A 399 -27.38 -3.90 2.42
C ALA A 399 -28.11 -3.04 3.46
N GLN A 400 -27.55 -2.93 4.67
CA GLN A 400 -28.03 -2.00 5.68
C GLN A 400 -27.73 -0.55 5.27
N GLU A 401 -26.50 -0.26 4.86
CA GLU A 401 -26.07 1.09 4.50
C GLU A 401 -26.88 1.65 3.31
N GLU A 402 -27.22 0.80 2.33
CA GLU A 402 -28.06 1.16 1.19
C GLU A 402 -29.46 1.65 1.61
N LYS A 403 -30.01 1.14 2.73
CA LYS A 403 -31.32 1.55 3.26
C LYS A 403 -31.25 2.81 4.11
N SER A 404 -30.13 3.07 4.78
CA SER A 404 -29.96 4.20 5.70
C SER A 404 -29.14 5.37 5.14
N SER A 405 -28.72 5.27 3.87
CA SER A 405 -27.85 6.26 3.24
C SER A 405 -28.40 7.67 3.35
N LYS A 406 -27.52 8.61 3.71
CA LYS A 406 -27.80 10.03 3.79
C LYS A 406 -26.97 10.81 2.79
N GLU A 407 -27.55 11.88 2.29
CA GLU A 407 -26.86 12.86 1.48
C GLU A 407 -25.88 13.67 2.35
N VAL A 408 -24.68 13.90 1.84
CA VAL A 408 -23.65 14.75 2.44
C VAL A 408 -23.10 15.72 1.41
N TYR A 409 -22.47 16.79 1.90
CA TYR A 409 -21.96 17.86 1.05
C TYR A 409 -20.46 18.05 1.25
N VAL A 410 -19.75 18.22 0.14
CA VAL A 410 -18.33 18.62 0.12
C VAL A 410 -18.22 20.00 -0.50
N SER A 411 -17.49 20.89 0.16
CA SER A 411 -17.23 22.25 -0.34
C SER A 411 -15.77 22.44 -0.78
N LEU A 412 -15.60 23.18 -1.88
CA LEU A 412 -14.33 23.70 -2.40
C LEU A 412 -14.10 25.18 -2.03
N ASP A 413 -14.95 25.80 -1.21
CA ASP A 413 -14.89 27.24 -0.92
C ASP A 413 -13.52 27.71 -0.35
N LYS A 414 -12.76 26.78 0.26
CA LYS A 414 -11.42 27.04 0.80
C LYS A 414 -10.27 27.01 -0.22
N PHE A 415 -10.56 26.77 -1.50
CA PHE A 415 -9.55 26.61 -2.55
C PHE A 415 -9.64 27.70 -3.63
N ASP A 416 -9.91 28.93 -3.21
CA ASP A 416 -9.91 30.12 -4.07
C ASP A 416 -10.80 29.97 -5.33
N PRO A 417 -12.09 29.62 -5.18
CA PRO A 417 -12.96 29.40 -6.34
C PRO A 417 -13.22 30.70 -7.12
N LEU A 418 -13.36 30.58 -8.44
CA LEU A 418 -13.79 31.69 -9.28
C LEU A 418 -15.31 31.91 -9.25
N PRO A 419 -15.80 33.13 -9.52
CA PRO A 419 -17.23 33.38 -9.70
C PRO A 419 -17.84 32.44 -10.76
N GLY A 420 -18.97 31.80 -10.41
CA GLY A 420 -19.66 30.86 -11.29
C GLY A 420 -19.16 29.41 -11.20
N MET A 421 -18.08 29.15 -10.45
CA MET A 421 -17.60 27.80 -10.17
C MET A 421 -18.57 27.07 -9.24
N LEU A 422 -18.88 25.81 -9.54
CA LEU A 422 -19.60 24.94 -8.63
C LEU A 422 -18.64 24.51 -7.52
N THR A 423 -18.90 24.98 -6.30
CA THR A 423 -18.05 24.68 -5.15
C THR A 423 -18.65 23.64 -4.22
N LYS A 424 -19.96 23.37 -4.31
CA LYS A 424 -20.66 22.43 -3.43
C LYS A 424 -21.10 21.21 -4.21
N PHE A 425 -20.64 20.05 -3.78
CA PHE A 425 -20.98 18.76 -4.36
C PHE A 425 -21.89 18.02 -3.41
N SER A 426 -23.01 17.51 -3.92
CA SER A 426 -23.90 16.62 -3.19
C SER A 426 -23.55 15.16 -3.50
N ILE A 427 -23.41 14.34 -2.46
CA ILE A 427 -23.00 12.94 -2.53
C ILE A 427 -23.89 12.09 -1.63
N ASP A 428 -24.48 11.05 -2.20
CA ASP A 428 -25.49 10.18 -1.60
C ASP A 428 -24.90 8.79 -1.24
N SER A 429 -25.54 7.71 -1.70
CA SER A 429 -25.03 6.33 -1.62
C SER A 429 -23.78 6.09 -2.47
N SER A 430 -23.45 6.98 -3.41
CA SER A 430 -22.21 6.92 -4.20
C SER A 430 -20.94 6.81 -3.36
N ARG A 431 -20.95 7.30 -2.11
CA ARG A 431 -19.85 7.20 -1.14
C ARG A 431 -19.35 5.77 -0.91
N PHE A 432 -20.25 4.80 -0.89
CA PHE A 432 -19.89 3.39 -0.70
C PHE A 432 -20.16 2.54 -1.94
N LEU A 433 -21.07 2.96 -2.82
CA LEU A 433 -21.30 2.25 -4.09
C LEU A 433 -20.05 2.27 -4.99
N CYS A 434 -19.29 3.37 -4.98
CA CYS A 434 -18.06 3.47 -5.76
C CYS A 434 -16.97 2.49 -5.31
N THR A 435 -16.95 2.09 -4.04
CA THR A 435 -15.94 1.21 -3.44
C THR A 435 -16.36 -0.26 -3.46
N GLU A 436 -17.66 -0.56 -3.48
CA GLU A 436 -18.20 -1.94 -3.46
C GLU A 436 -17.65 -2.81 -4.61
N GLY A 437 -17.36 -2.21 -5.76
CA GLY A 437 -16.80 -2.95 -6.88
C GLY A 437 -15.41 -3.55 -6.62
N LEU A 438 -14.69 -3.09 -5.58
CA LEU A 438 -13.48 -3.78 -5.10
C LEU A 438 -13.79 -5.22 -4.66
N PHE A 439 -14.95 -5.46 -4.07
CA PHE A 439 -15.36 -6.78 -3.56
C PHE A 439 -16.33 -7.49 -4.49
N ARG A 440 -17.10 -6.74 -5.28
CA ARG A 440 -18.09 -7.25 -6.24
C ARG A 440 -17.91 -6.53 -7.58
N PRO A 441 -16.90 -6.88 -8.41
CA PRO A 441 -16.56 -6.13 -9.64
C PRO A 441 -17.69 -5.97 -10.66
N LYS A 442 -18.70 -6.84 -10.61
CA LYS A 442 -19.94 -6.70 -11.40
C LYS A 442 -20.66 -5.37 -11.15
N LYS A 443 -20.51 -4.75 -9.97
CA LYS A 443 -21.02 -3.40 -9.67
C LYS A 443 -20.34 -2.31 -10.50
N TRP A 444 -19.14 -2.58 -11.01
CA TRP A 444 -18.43 -1.75 -11.99
C TRP A 444 -18.66 -2.23 -13.43
N GLY A 445 -19.52 -3.21 -13.66
CA GLY A 445 -19.70 -3.83 -14.98
C GLY A 445 -18.53 -4.71 -15.43
N LEU A 446 -17.64 -5.12 -14.51
CA LEU A 446 -16.48 -5.93 -14.81
C LEU A 446 -16.73 -7.41 -14.46
N ASP A 447 -16.32 -8.32 -15.35
CA ASP A 447 -16.36 -9.76 -15.12
C ASP A 447 -14.99 -10.25 -14.63
N THR A 448 -14.64 -9.86 -13.40
CA THR A 448 -13.36 -10.18 -12.76
C THR A 448 -13.58 -10.56 -11.30
N LYS A 449 -12.55 -11.12 -10.66
CA LYS A 449 -12.59 -11.50 -9.25
C LYS A 449 -12.49 -10.28 -8.33
N GLY A 450 -13.17 -10.33 -7.19
CA GLY A 450 -13.04 -9.29 -6.16
C GLY A 450 -11.69 -9.37 -5.44
N LEU A 451 -11.34 -8.31 -4.72
CA LEU A 451 -10.08 -8.14 -3.99
C LEU A 451 -9.74 -9.35 -3.10
N HIS A 452 -10.67 -9.75 -2.22
CA HIS A 452 -10.54 -10.93 -1.36
C HIS A 452 -10.26 -12.23 -2.14
N GLN A 453 -10.90 -12.44 -3.28
CA GLN A 453 -10.68 -13.62 -4.13
C GLN A 453 -9.31 -13.58 -4.80
N LEU A 454 -8.85 -12.42 -5.24
CA LEU A 454 -7.52 -12.24 -5.84
C LEU A 454 -6.40 -12.44 -4.80
N VAL A 455 -6.60 -11.96 -3.58
CA VAL A 455 -5.66 -12.22 -2.47
C VAL A 455 -5.61 -13.71 -2.16
N HIS A 456 -6.76 -14.38 -2.08
CA HIS A 456 -6.83 -15.83 -1.91
C HIS A 456 -6.11 -16.58 -3.04
N GLU A 457 -6.30 -16.18 -4.29
CA GLU A 457 -5.63 -16.76 -5.45
C GLU A 457 -4.11 -16.60 -5.40
N ALA A 458 -3.61 -15.40 -5.09
CA ALA A 458 -2.18 -15.16 -4.90
C ALA A 458 -1.59 -16.08 -3.81
N VAL A 459 -2.31 -16.26 -2.70
CA VAL A 459 -1.88 -17.19 -1.64
C VAL A 459 -1.94 -18.65 -2.13
N GLN A 460 -2.96 -19.05 -2.88
CA GLN A 460 -3.04 -20.42 -3.44
C GLN A 460 -1.97 -20.70 -4.49
N MET A 461 -1.51 -19.70 -5.23
CA MET A 461 -0.40 -19.83 -6.19
C MET A 461 0.97 -19.83 -5.52
N SER A 462 1.04 -19.49 -4.23
CA SER A 462 2.25 -19.56 -3.42
C SER A 462 2.53 -20.99 -2.92
N PRO A 463 3.78 -21.31 -2.53
CA PRO A 463 4.14 -22.62 -1.99
C PRO A 463 3.26 -23.04 -0.81
N ILE A 464 2.88 -24.32 -0.76
CA ILE A 464 1.88 -24.84 0.19
C ILE A 464 2.23 -24.57 1.65
N ASP A 465 3.51 -24.72 2.01
CA ASP A 465 4.00 -24.57 3.39
C ASP A 465 3.91 -23.13 3.89
N SER A 466 3.97 -22.15 2.98
CA SER A 466 3.88 -20.72 3.31
C SER A 466 2.45 -20.19 3.38
N ARG A 467 1.44 -20.89 2.85
CA ARG A 467 0.08 -20.34 2.68
C ARG A 467 -0.55 -19.91 3.99
N ARG A 468 -0.41 -20.72 5.04
CA ARG A 468 -0.95 -20.42 6.37
C ARG A 468 -0.33 -19.12 6.93
N THR A 469 0.97 -18.95 6.76
CA THR A 469 1.68 -17.72 7.15
C THR A 469 1.21 -16.54 6.33
N LEU A 470 1.08 -16.68 5.00
CA LEU A 470 0.64 -15.60 4.12
C LEU A 470 -0.78 -15.10 4.44
N TYR A 471 -1.72 -15.99 4.76
CA TYR A 471 -3.07 -15.58 5.18
C TYR A 471 -3.10 -14.74 6.46
N ARG A 472 -2.15 -14.97 7.37
CA ARG A 472 -1.99 -14.20 8.62
C ARG A 472 -1.24 -12.88 8.41
N ASN A 473 -0.65 -12.68 7.24
CA ASN A 473 0.33 -11.63 6.99
C ASN A 473 -0.03 -10.85 5.72
N ILE A 474 -1.22 -10.25 5.69
CA ILE A 474 -1.68 -9.44 4.55
C ILE A 474 -1.49 -7.96 4.90
N TYR A 475 -0.68 -7.24 4.15
CA TYR A 475 -0.28 -5.85 4.48
C TYR A 475 -0.85 -4.87 3.46
N LEU A 476 -1.66 -3.91 3.90
CA LEU A 476 -2.23 -2.89 3.02
C LEU A 476 -1.26 -1.73 2.77
N ALA A 477 -1.19 -1.27 1.52
CA ALA A 477 -0.45 -0.08 1.15
C ALA A 477 -1.13 0.68 -0.01
N GLY A 478 -0.66 1.90 -0.28
CA GLY A 478 -1.16 2.73 -1.38
C GLY A 478 -2.34 3.62 -1.00
N GLY A 479 -2.64 4.60 -1.85
CA GLY A 479 -3.61 5.67 -1.55
C GLY A 479 -5.04 5.20 -1.32
N ALA A 480 -5.55 4.27 -2.15
CA ALA A 480 -6.92 3.76 -1.98
C ALA A 480 -7.04 2.74 -0.83
N SER A 481 -5.92 2.27 -0.26
CA SER A 481 -5.96 1.47 0.97
C SER A 481 -6.36 2.30 2.21
N LEU A 482 -6.43 3.62 2.07
CA LEU A 482 -6.89 4.55 3.11
C LEU A 482 -8.42 4.65 3.22
N LEU A 483 -9.17 3.97 2.35
CA LEU A 483 -10.63 3.91 2.42
C LEU A 483 -11.05 3.34 3.79
N PRO A 484 -11.83 4.09 4.61
CA PRO A 484 -12.32 3.60 5.89
C PRO A 484 -13.11 2.29 5.73
N GLY A 485 -12.90 1.31 6.61
CA GLY A 485 -13.58 0.01 6.60
C GLY A 485 -13.02 -1.03 5.60
N LEU A 486 -12.08 -0.65 4.72
CA LEU A 486 -11.53 -1.56 3.70
C LEU A 486 -10.82 -2.77 4.32
N ALA A 487 -10.04 -2.56 5.38
CA ALA A 487 -9.23 -3.61 6.00
C ALA A 487 -10.09 -4.66 6.69
N GLU A 488 -11.12 -4.22 7.40
CA GLU A 488 -12.12 -5.03 8.09
C GLU A 488 -12.92 -5.84 7.09
N LYS A 489 -13.42 -5.19 6.03
CA LYS A 489 -14.16 -5.85 4.97
C LYS A 489 -13.30 -6.90 4.26
N LEU A 490 -12.03 -6.59 3.95
CA LEU A 490 -11.11 -7.55 3.33
C LEU A 490 -10.85 -8.75 4.22
N GLU A 491 -10.58 -8.53 5.50
CA GLU A 491 -10.36 -9.61 6.47
C GLU A 491 -11.60 -10.50 6.61
N GLN A 492 -12.79 -9.90 6.71
CA GLN A 492 -14.06 -10.62 6.81
C GLN A 492 -14.36 -11.47 5.56
N GLU A 493 -14.22 -10.88 4.37
CA GLU A 493 -14.48 -11.56 3.10
C GLU A 493 -13.46 -12.68 2.83
N LEU A 494 -12.20 -12.50 3.26
CA LEU A 494 -11.19 -13.56 3.22
C LEU A 494 -11.49 -14.69 4.20
N ALA A 495 -11.82 -14.37 5.45
CA ALA A 495 -12.19 -15.35 6.47
C ALA A 495 -13.38 -16.21 6.02
N ALA A 496 -14.30 -15.65 5.24
CA ALA A 496 -15.47 -16.35 4.71
C ALA A 496 -15.15 -17.40 3.61
N ILE A 497 -14.04 -17.24 2.89
CA ILE A 497 -13.65 -18.15 1.78
C ILE A 497 -12.46 -19.06 2.13
N VAL A 498 -11.75 -18.75 3.21
CA VAL A 498 -10.63 -19.55 3.71
C VAL A 498 -11.14 -20.58 4.72
N PRO A 499 -10.59 -21.81 4.77
CA PRO A 499 -10.98 -22.79 5.79
C PRO A 499 -10.89 -22.21 7.20
N ASN A 500 -11.91 -22.45 8.03
CA ASN A 500 -11.99 -21.92 9.39
C ASN A 500 -10.78 -22.29 10.26
N THR A 501 -9.98 -23.31 9.90
CA THR A 501 -8.74 -23.70 10.58
C THR A 501 -7.61 -22.69 10.40
N ILE A 502 -7.64 -21.88 9.35
CA ILE A 502 -6.63 -20.86 9.05
C ILE A 502 -7.13 -19.50 9.58
N HIS A 503 -6.26 -18.81 10.28
CA HIS A 503 -6.51 -17.43 10.72
C HIS A 503 -6.11 -16.47 9.59
N THR A 504 -7.05 -15.65 9.14
CA THR A 504 -6.78 -14.57 8.18
C THR A 504 -6.60 -13.26 8.92
N GLN A 505 -5.57 -12.50 8.55
CA GLN A 505 -5.30 -11.22 9.20
C GLN A 505 -4.75 -10.19 8.22
N VAL A 506 -5.35 -9.00 8.27
CA VAL A 506 -4.98 -7.83 7.48
C VAL A 506 -4.34 -6.78 8.39
N HIS A 507 -3.12 -6.36 8.09
CA HIS A 507 -2.36 -5.39 8.86
C HIS A 507 -2.38 -4.03 8.15
N ILE A 508 -2.52 -2.97 8.95
CA ILE A 508 -2.56 -1.60 8.47
C ILE A 508 -1.63 -0.72 9.31
N SER A 509 -0.88 0.15 8.64
CA SER A 509 -0.15 1.24 9.27
C SER A 509 -0.91 2.55 9.02
N PRO A 510 -1.01 3.45 10.01
CA PRO A 510 -1.49 4.82 9.79
C PRO A 510 -0.68 5.57 8.72
N TRP A 511 0.53 5.10 8.44
CA TRP A 511 1.48 5.69 7.49
C TRP A 511 1.53 4.96 6.15
N ARG A 512 0.61 4.02 5.89
CA ARG A 512 0.64 3.13 4.71
C ARG A 512 0.58 3.84 3.36
N TYR A 513 0.19 5.12 3.34
CA TYR A 513 0.31 5.97 2.15
C TYR A 513 1.75 6.19 1.69
N ASN A 514 2.68 6.18 2.64
CA ASN A 514 4.11 6.38 2.43
C ASN A 514 4.91 5.11 2.79
N ALA A 515 4.27 3.93 2.83
CA ALA A 515 4.93 2.68 3.24
C ALA A 515 6.17 2.38 2.41
N ALA A 516 6.08 2.40 1.08
CA ALA A 516 7.24 2.15 0.21
C ALA A 516 8.38 3.15 0.46
N TYR A 517 8.07 4.44 0.64
CA TYR A 517 9.04 5.47 0.97
C TYR A 517 9.72 5.24 2.33
N LEU A 518 8.94 4.89 3.35
CA LEU A 518 9.46 4.61 4.70
C LEU A 518 10.35 3.36 4.71
N GLY A 519 9.94 2.30 4.01
CA GLY A 519 10.74 1.11 3.86
C GLY A 519 12.04 1.35 3.08
N ALA A 520 12.02 2.26 2.11
CA ALA A 520 13.22 2.68 1.41
C ALA A 520 14.22 3.38 2.34
N GLN A 521 13.77 4.11 3.37
CA GLN A 521 14.70 4.66 4.36
C GLN A 521 15.35 3.56 5.21
N ILE A 522 14.64 2.49 5.53
CA ILE A 522 15.19 1.32 6.24
C ILE A 522 16.26 0.63 5.39
N VAL A 523 15.99 0.43 4.09
CA VAL A 523 16.98 -0.18 3.18
C VAL A 523 18.18 0.75 2.97
N ALA A 524 17.95 2.05 2.83
CA ALA A 524 19.00 3.05 2.61
C ALA A 524 19.90 3.26 3.85
N SER A 525 19.42 3.01 5.06
CA SER A 525 20.21 3.10 6.29
C SER A 525 21.02 1.82 6.59
N ALA A 526 20.84 0.75 5.83
CA ALA A 526 21.59 -0.49 6.00
C ALA A 526 23.09 -0.27 5.73
N ALA A 527 23.95 -0.85 6.57
CA ALA A 527 25.41 -0.74 6.43
C ALA A 527 25.93 -1.24 5.06
N THR A 528 25.23 -2.21 4.45
CA THR A 528 25.55 -2.79 3.15
C THR A 528 24.92 -2.03 1.98
N PHE A 529 24.21 -0.92 2.21
CA PHE A 529 23.54 -0.16 1.15
C PHE A 529 24.53 0.30 0.07
N SER A 530 25.71 0.74 0.48
CA SER A 530 26.79 1.15 -0.41
C SER A 530 27.23 0.06 -1.38
N ASP A 531 27.24 -1.21 -0.93
CA ASP A 531 27.66 -2.36 -1.74
C ASP A 531 26.61 -2.74 -2.79
N SER A 532 25.35 -2.35 -2.56
CA SER A 532 24.24 -2.57 -3.50
C SER A 532 24.15 -1.51 -4.62
N CYS A 533 24.94 -0.44 -4.52
CA CYS A 533 24.87 0.69 -5.45
C CYS A 533 25.66 0.44 -6.75
N VAL A 534 25.06 0.87 -7.86
CA VAL A 534 25.66 0.97 -9.18
C VAL A 534 26.26 2.37 -9.33
N SER A 535 27.54 2.46 -9.72
CA SER A 535 28.22 3.71 -10.06
C SER A 535 28.24 3.93 -11.58
N VAL A 536 28.63 5.13 -12.01
CA VAL A 536 28.84 5.42 -13.44
C VAL A 536 29.85 4.45 -14.07
N GLU A 537 30.88 4.02 -13.32
CA GLU A 537 31.94 3.15 -13.84
C GLU A 537 31.46 1.70 -14.04
N ASN A 538 30.66 1.17 -13.11
CA ASN A 538 30.20 -0.22 -13.17
C ASN A 538 28.86 -0.40 -13.91
N LEU A 539 28.18 0.70 -14.26
CA LEU A 539 26.89 0.70 -14.96
C LEU A 539 26.89 -0.15 -16.25
N PRO A 540 27.86 -0.05 -17.19
CA PRO A 540 27.83 -0.87 -18.40
C PRO A 540 27.84 -2.38 -18.12
N LYS A 541 28.63 -2.80 -17.13
CA LYS A 541 28.69 -4.21 -16.69
C LYS A 541 27.38 -4.63 -16.02
N PHE A 542 26.82 -3.77 -15.18
CA PHE A 542 25.54 -4.03 -14.53
C PHE A 542 24.42 -4.20 -15.56
N LEU A 543 24.32 -3.32 -16.56
CA LEU A 543 23.31 -3.40 -17.62
C LEU A 543 23.44 -4.67 -18.46
N SER A 544 24.67 -5.07 -18.80
CA SER A 544 24.93 -6.33 -19.51
C SER A 544 24.46 -7.53 -18.70
N ASN A 545 24.74 -7.55 -17.39
CA ASN A 545 24.30 -8.62 -16.50
C ASN A 545 22.77 -8.64 -16.41
N LEU A 546 22.14 -7.48 -16.21
CA LEU A 546 20.70 -7.33 -16.06
C LEU A 546 19.93 -7.85 -17.29
N GLN A 547 20.48 -7.69 -18.51
CA GLN A 547 19.91 -8.23 -19.75
C GLN A 547 20.10 -9.75 -19.89
N SER A 548 21.18 -10.29 -19.34
CA SER A 548 21.47 -11.74 -19.37
C SER A 548 20.77 -12.54 -18.26
N SER A 549 20.33 -11.86 -17.20
CA SER A 549 19.61 -12.46 -16.10
C SER A 549 18.19 -12.85 -16.54
N SER A 550 17.95 -14.15 -16.69
CA SER A 550 16.61 -14.71 -16.64
C SER A 550 16.12 -14.61 -15.19
N PHE A 551 15.41 -13.53 -14.84
CA PHE A 551 14.72 -13.38 -13.56
C PHE A 551 13.40 -14.15 -13.56
#